data_AF-A0A1Q3LAM8-F1
#
_entry.id   AF-A0A1Q3LAM8-F1
#
_cell.length_a   1.000
_cell.length_b   1.000
_cell.length_c   1.000
_cell.angle_alpha   90.00
_cell.angle_beta   90.00
_cell.angle_gamma   90.00
#
_symmetry.space_group_name_H-M   'P 1'
#
loop_
_entity.id
_entity.type
_entity.pdbx_description
1 polymer ?
#
loop_
_entity_poly.entity_id
_entity_poly.type
_entity_poly.pdbx_seq_one_letter_code
_entity_poly.pdbx_strand_id
1 'polypeptide(L)'
;MCMATLEKRVQVLFSVEQYARLEAEARAEQLSVGAYIREAVDGWMDRKRADAMAAMQRLFERADRNPMHTPTPEEWEAEKDEFLERSFMKDAS
;
A
#
# COMPACT_ATOMS: atom_id res chain seq x y z
N MET A 1 -27.65 -12.24 -1.84
CA MET A 1 -26.58 -11.30 -2.24
C MET A 1 -26.92 -9.93 -1.65
N CYS A 2 -26.24 -9.52 -0.59
CA CYS A 2 -26.49 -8.20 0.00
C CYS A 2 -25.85 -7.14 -0.90
N MET A 3 -26.66 -6.25 -1.48
CA MET A 3 -26.15 -5.03 -2.09
C MET A 3 -25.48 -4.21 -1.00
N ALA A 4 -24.16 -4.07 -1.06
CA ALA A 4 -23.45 -3.11 -0.22
C ALA A 4 -24.01 -1.72 -0.55
N THR A 5 -24.79 -1.16 0.38
CA THR A 5 -25.31 0.21 0.25
C THR A 5 -24.13 1.17 0.24
N LEU A 6 -23.98 1.93 -0.86
CA LEU A 6 -22.90 2.90 -1.00
C LEU A 6 -23.24 4.15 -0.17
N GLU A 7 -22.48 4.38 0.90
CA GLU A 7 -22.80 5.44 1.89
C GLU A 7 -22.03 6.75 1.68
N LYS A 8 -20.90 6.71 0.97
CA LYS A 8 -20.01 7.87 0.80
C LYS A 8 -19.97 8.30 -0.67
N ARG A 9 -20.21 9.59 -0.92
CA ARG A 9 -20.10 10.20 -2.26
C ARG A 9 -18.82 11.01 -2.37
N VAL A 10 -18.05 10.74 -3.41
CA VAL A 10 -16.86 11.51 -3.77
C VAL A 10 -17.10 12.11 -5.15
N GLN A 11 -16.78 13.40 -5.33
CA GLN A 11 -16.81 14.06 -6.63
C GLN A 11 -15.37 14.21 -7.14
N VAL A 12 -15.11 13.64 -8.31
CA VAL A 12 -13.81 13.71 -8.98
C VAL A 12 -14.03 14.37 -10.34
N LEU A 13 -13.15 15.31 -10.69
CA LEU A 13 -13.17 15.95 -11.99
C LEU A 13 -12.18 15.25 -12.91
N PHE A 14 -12.65 14.85 -14.08
CA PHE A 14 -11.84 14.28 -15.17
C PHE A 14 -11.74 15.30 -16.29
N SER A 15 -10.67 15.22 -17.09
CA SER A 15 -10.66 15.89 -18.39
C SER A 15 -11.71 15.26 -19.32
N VAL A 16 -12.10 15.99 -20.36
CA VAL A 16 -13.05 15.49 -21.37
C VAL A 16 -12.55 14.18 -21.99
N GLU A 17 -11.27 14.11 -22.31
CA GLU A 17 -10.64 12.92 -22.90
C GLU A 17 -10.62 11.73 -21.93
N GLN A 18 -10.31 11.98 -20.66
CA GLN A 18 -10.31 10.93 -19.62
C GLN A 18 -11.70 10.36 -19.42
N TYR A 19 -12.71 11.23 -19.37
CA TYR A 19 -14.10 10.81 -19.19
C TYR A 19 -14.62 10.04 -20.40
N ALA A 20 -14.32 10.48 -21.63
CA ALA A 20 -14.72 9.78 -22.85
C ALA A 20 -14.12 8.36 -22.93
N ARG A 21 -12.85 8.21 -22.54
CA ARG A 21 -12.21 6.89 -22.41
C ARG A 21 -12.91 6.03 -21.37
N LEU A 22 -13.20 6.59 -20.21
CA LEU A 22 -13.85 5.87 -19.12
C LEU A 22 -15.26 5.40 -19.51
N GLU A 23 -16.03 6.21 -20.23
CA GLU A 23 -17.34 5.80 -20.78
C GLU A 23 -17.22 4.69 -21.81
N ALA A 24 -16.20 4.72 -22.66
CA ALA A 24 -15.97 3.69 -23.67
C ALA A 24 -15.66 2.32 -23.03
N GLU A 25 -14.77 2.29 -22.03
CA GLU A 25 -14.42 1.06 -21.31
C GLU A 25 -15.61 0.53 -20.50
N ALA A 26 -16.30 1.40 -19.75
CA ALA A 26 -17.48 1.00 -18.99
C ALA A 26 -18.56 0.40 -19.90
N ARG A 27 -18.75 0.97 -21.11
CA ARG A 27 -19.68 0.42 -22.10
C ARG A 27 -19.23 -0.93 -22.65
N ALA A 28 -17.93 -1.10 -22.92
CA ALA A 28 -17.38 -2.37 -23.39
C ALA A 28 -17.62 -3.50 -22.38
N GLU A 29 -17.54 -3.18 -21.09
CA GLU A 29 -17.78 -4.12 -19.98
C GLU A 29 -19.25 -4.19 -19.53
N GLN A 30 -20.16 -3.45 -20.18
CA GLN A 30 -21.59 -3.37 -19.82
C GLN A 30 -21.85 -2.89 -18.38
N LEU A 31 -20.96 -2.04 -17.87
CA LEU A 31 -21.02 -1.47 -16.54
C LEU A 31 -21.44 0.00 -16.58
N SER A 32 -22.02 0.48 -15.48
CA SER A 32 -22.10 1.92 -15.26
C SER A 32 -20.69 2.49 -15.03
N VAL A 33 -20.45 3.74 -15.45
CA VAL A 33 -19.22 4.49 -15.16
C VAL A 33 -18.81 4.38 -13.68
N GLY A 34 -19.77 4.52 -12.77
CA GLY A 34 -19.50 4.41 -11.33
C GLY A 34 -19.13 3.00 -10.88
N ALA A 35 -19.68 1.96 -11.51
CA ALA A 35 -19.30 0.57 -11.22
C ALA A 35 -17.89 0.27 -11.74
N TYR A 36 -17.58 0.70 -12.96
CA TYR A 36 -16.26 0.57 -13.55
C TYR A 36 -15.18 1.28 -12.73
N ILE A 37 -15.45 2.51 -12.26
CA ILE A 37 -14.52 3.24 -11.37
C ILE A 37 -14.26 2.45 -10.09
N ARG A 38 -15.29 1.86 -9.47
CA ARG A 38 -15.12 1.08 -8.24
C ARG A 38 -14.25 -0.15 -8.48
N GLU A 39 -14.54 -0.91 -9.54
CA GLU A 39 -13.77 -2.10 -9.89
C GLU A 39 -12.30 -1.76 -10.19
N ALA A 40 -12.06 -0.66 -10.91
CA ALA A 40 -10.70 -0.18 -11.18
C ALA A 40 -9.96 0.21 -9.89
N VAL A 41 -10.64 0.88 -8.95
CA VAL A 41 -10.08 1.27 -7.64
C VAL A 41 -9.79 0.05 -6.79
N ASP A 42 -10.73 -0.88 -6.67
CA ASP A 42 -10.58 -2.11 -5.89
C ASP A 42 -9.41 -2.95 -6.44
N GLY A 43 -9.37 -3.14 -7.76
CA GLY A 43 -8.27 -3.84 -8.42
C GLY A 43 -6.92 -3.15 -8.24
N TRP A 44 -6.87 -1.82 -8.22
CA TRP A 44 -5.63 -1.08 -7.93
C TRP A 44 -5.18 -1.27 -6.47
N MET A 45 -6.11 -1.23 -5.52
CA MET A 45 -5.81 -1.46 -4.10
C MET A 45 -5.32 -2.87 -3.84
N ASP A 46 -5.94 -3.87 -4.45
CA ASP A 46 -5.55 -5.27 -4.29
C ASP A 46 -4.18 -5.55 -4.88
N ARG A 47 -3.86 -5.00 -6.07
CA ARG A 47 -2.50 -5.08 -6.63
C ARG A 47 -1.47 -4.45 -5.71
N LYS A 48 -1.75 -3.26 -5.18
CA LYS A 48 -0.86 -2.57 -4.25
C LYS A 48 -0.62 -3.39 -2.98
N ARG A 49 -1.65 -4.07 -2.46
CA ARG A 49 -1.52 -5.00 -1.32
C ARG A 49 -0.67 -6.21 -1.69
N ALA A 50 -0.91 -6.82 -2.84
CA ALA A 50 -0.12 -7.95 -3.33
C ALA A 50 1.36 -7.59 -3.50
N ASP A 51 1.66 -6.43 -4.06
CA ASP A 51 3.03 -5.92 -4.21
C ASP A 51 3.72 -5.71 -2.86
N ALA A 52 3.00 -5.16 -1.88
CA ALA A 52 3.50 -4.98 -0.53
C ALA A 52 3.80 -6.34 0.15
N MET A 53 2.90 -7.32 0.00
CA MET A 53 3.12 -8.68 0.50
C MET A 53 4.32 -9.34 -0.18
N ALA A 54 4.46 -9.22 -1.49
CA ALA A 54 5.60 -9.75 -2.24
C ALA A 54 6.91 -9.07 -1.83
N ALA A 55 6.90 -7.78 -1.51
CA ALA A 55 8.07 -7.08 -0.98
C ALA A 55 8.43 -7.57 0.43
N MET A 56 7.45 -7.73 1.32
CA MET A 56 7.62 -8.28 2.66
C MET A 56 8.19 -9.70 2.63
N GLN A 57 7.67 -10.56 1.75
CA GLN A 57 8.16 -11.92 1.60
C GLN A 57 9.62 -11.96 1.12
N ARG A 58 9.98 -11.10 0.15
CA ARG A 58 11.38 -10.95 -0.29
C ARG A 58 12.32 -10.50 0.84
N LEU A 59 11.85 -9.65 1.75
CA LEU A 59 12.62 -9.23 2.93
C LEU A 59 12.85 -10.40 3.89
N PHE A 60 11.82 -11.19 4.20
CA PHE A 60 11.96 -12.36 5.07
C PHE A 60 12.86 -13.43 4.45
N GLU A 61 12.66 -13.78 3.17
CA GLU A 61 13.55 -14.74 2.50
C GLU A 61 15.01 -14.28 2.48
N ARG A 62 15.26 -12.97 2.38
CA ARG A 62 16.61 -12.41 2.49
C ARG A 62 17.17 -12.57 3.90
N ALA A 63 16.36 -12.35 4.93
CA ALA A 63 16.77 -12.56 6.32
C ALA A 63 17.06 -14.04 6.59
N ASP A 64 16.22 -14.95 6.12
CA ASP A 64 16.40 -16.40 6.27
C ASP A 64 17.69 -16.88 5.59
N ARG A 65 18.02 -16.35 4.41
CA ARG A 65 19.26 -16.68 3.67
C ARG A 65 20.52 -16.06 4.30
N ASN A 66 20.37 -15.03 5.12
CA ASN A 66 21.48 -14.39 5.81
C ASN A 66 21.17 -14.30 7.30
N PRO A 67 21.20 -15.45 8.00
CA PRO A 67 20.89 -15.48 9.42
C PRO A 67 21.93 -14.63 10.15
N MET A 68 21.50 -13.44 10.57
CA MET A 68 22.27 -12.61 11.49
C MET A 68 21.99 -13.06 12.92
N HIS A 69 22.87 -12.67 13.84
CA HIS A 69 22.57 -12.77 15.26
C HIS A 69 21.22 -12.12 15.53
N THR A 70 20.32 -12.87 16.16
CA THR A 70 19.05 -12.32 16.64
C THR A 70 19.32 -11.81 18.04
N PRO A 71 19.35 -10.48 18.27
CA PRO A 71 19.68 -9.95 19.58
C PRO A 71 18.66 -10.44 20.61
N THR A 72 19.16 -10.79 21.78
CA THR A 72 18.34 -11.01 22.96
C THR A 72 17.62 -9.71 23.34
N PRO A 73 16.52 -9.78 24.13
CA PRO A 73 15.83 -8.57 24.58
C PRO A 73 16.75 -7.55 25.26
N GLU A 74 17.75 -8.01 26.02
CA GLU A 74 18.71 -7.15 26.71
C GLU A 74 19.70 -6.48 25.74
N GLU A 75 20.20 -7.21 24.75
CA GLU A 75 21.04 -6.67 23.68
C GLU A 75 20.28 -5.66 22.81
N TRP A 76 19.00 -5.91 22.54
CA TRP A 76 18.16 -5.01 21.77
C TRP A 76 17.88 -3.68 22.47
N GLU A 77 17.62 -3.72 23.79
CA GLU A 77 17.46 -2.50 24.57
C GLU A 77 18.76 -1.71 24.65
N ALA A 78 19.90 -2.38 24.82
CA ALA A 78 21.22 -1.72 24.79
C ALA A 78 21.53 -1.06 23.43
N GLU A 79 21.25 -1.73 22.31
CA GLU A 79 21.44 -1.16 20.96
C GLU A 79 20.53 0.04 20.70
N LYS A 80 19.29 0.02 21.21
CA LYS A 80 18.36 1.15 21.09
C LYS A 80 18.86 2.37 21.85
N ASP A 81 19.33 2.18 23.07
CA ASP A 81 19.86 3.26 23.90
C ASP A 81 21.10 3.89 23.25
N GLU A 82 22.04 3.07 22.75
CA GLU A 82 23.22 3.54 22.01
C GLU A 82 22.84 4.30 20.72
N PHE A 83 21.86 3.81 19.97
CA PHE A 83 21.38 4.46 18.75
C PHE A 83 20.74 5.83 19.01
N LEU A 84 19.95 5.93 20.09
CA LEU A 84 19.32 7.18 20.52
C LEU A 84 20.39 8.18 20.95
N GLU A 85 21.31 7.81 21.82
CA GLU A 85 22.41 8.66 22.28
C GLU A 85 23.27 9.19 21.12
N ARG A 86 23.60 8.32 20.16
CA ARG A 86 24.38 8.69 18.97
C ARG A 86 23.64 9.64 18.04
N SER A 87 22.32 9.51 17.93
CA SER A 87 21.49 10.43 17.12
C SER A 87 21.38 11.81 17.78
N PHE A 88 21.19 11.87 19.10
CA PHE A 88 21.16 13.13 19.84
C PHE A 88 22.48 13.92 19.78
N MET A 89 23.64 13.25 19.77
CA MET A 89 24.93 13.93 19.61
C MET A 89 25.16 14.50 18.20
N LYS A 90 24.55 13.88 17.17
CA LYS A 90 24.71 14.30 15.77
C LYS A 90 23.92 15.56 15.44
N ASP A 91 22.82 15.81 16.17
CA ASP A 91 21.97 16.99 16.03
C ASP A 91 22.44 18.17 16.91
N ALA A 92 23.43 17.96 17.78
CA ALA A 92 23.98 18.97 18.69
C ALA A 92 25.29 19.62 18.20
N SER A 93 25.74 19.32 16.97
CA SER A 93 26.92 19.89 16.30
C SER A 93 26.57 20.84 15.17
#